data_AF-A0A414Z523-F1
#
_entry.id   AF-A0A414Z523-F1
#
_cell.length_a   1.000
_cell.length_b   1.000
_cell.length_c   1.000
_cell.angle_alpha   90.00
_cell.angle_beta   90.00
_cell.angle_gamma   90.00
#
_symmetry.space_group_name_H-M   'P 1'
#
loop_
_entity.id
_entity.type
_entity.pdbx_description
1 polymer ?
#
loop_
_entity_poly.entity_id
_entity_poly.type
_entity_poly.pdbx_seq_one_letter_code
_entity_poly.pdbx_strand_id
1 'polypeptide(L)'
;MAAGEKQYQTFSPADIIGYRLTDNGKYYVSRTIELNNKKEVYFLEYLIKGIISLYYLHNEETSYFFFENEQGQMYSTCVTDDNGEIGGAGNWRQRRMQIIRPIFEVFQESPDTQRKLMESNLDKRNLSELTREYHNRICTSAEECVKFEYDKNEILKAQTITYRVGYKF
;
A
#
# COMPACT_ATOMS: atom_id res chain seq x y z
N MET A 1 34.37 -26.77 17.65
CA MET A 1 33.16 -25.94 17.79
C MET A 1 32.34 -26.14 16.52
N ALA A 2 31.18 -26.78 16.61
CA ALA A 2 30.32 -27.00 15.45
C ALA A 2 29.63 -25.68 15.07
N ALA A 3 29.85 -25.21 13.85
CA ALA A 3 29.04 -24.14 13.27
C ALA A 3 27.62 -24.70 13.06
N GLY A 4 26.63 -24.15 13.76
CA GLY A 4 25.24 -24.55 13.55
C GLY A 4 24.81 -24.21 12.12
N GLU A 5 24.40 -25.21 11.35
CA GLU A 5 23.82 -25.00 10.02
C GLU A 5 22.50 -24.25 10.15
N LYS A 6 22.41 -23.08 9.50
CA LYS A 6 21.15 -22.35 9.40
C LYS A 6 20.27 -23.05 8.36
N GLN A 7 19.19 -23.67 8.82
CA GLN A 7 18.13 -24.13 7.93
C GLN A 7 17.23 -22.94 7.55
N TYR A 8 16.98 -22.79 6.25
CA TYR A 8 16.08 -21.77 5.73
C TYR A 8 14.84 -22.45 5.15
N GLN A 9 13.67 -21.87 5.44
CA GLN A 9 12.40 -22.30 4.86
C GLN A 9 11.87 -21.17 3.97
N THR A 10 11.42 -21.52 2.77
CA THR A 10 10.80 -20.61 1.83
C THR A 10 9.28 -20.76 1.92
N PHE A 11 8.57 -19.63 1.95
CA PHE A 11 7.12 -19.57 1.92
C PHE A 11 6.66 -18.75 0.71
N SER A 12 5.69 -19.28 -0.02
CA SER A 12 4.95 -18.58 -1.06
C SER A 12 3.76 -17.83 -0.46
N PRO A 13 3.12 -16.90 -1.22
CA PRO A 13 1.89 -16.23 -0.80
C PRO A 13 0.75 -17.19 -0.43
N ALA A 14 0.72 -18.39 -1.00
CA ALA A 14 -0.29 -19.39 -0.68
C ALA A 14 -0.04 -20.10 0.66
N ASP A 15 1.20 -20.06 1.17
CA ASP A 15 1.59 -20.82 2.38
C ASP A 15 1.34 -20.06 3.68
N ILE A 16 1.34 -18.72 3.64
CA ILE A 16 1.18 -17.86 4.82
C ILE A 16 0.26 -16.68 4.50
N ILE A 17 -0.44 -16.15 5.52
CA ILE A 17 -1.40 -15.04 5.36
C ILE A 17 -0.73 -13.65 5.25
N GLY A 18 0.54 -13.55 5.63
CA GLY A 18 1.32 -12.31 5.63
C GLY A 18 2.51 -12.37 6.57
N TYR A 19 3.40 -11.38 6.46
CA TYR A 19 4.60 -11.25 7.29
C TYR A 19 5.02 -9.79 7.40
N ARG A 20 5.79 -9.45 8.43
CA ARG A 20 6.35 -8.11 8.63
C ARG A 20 7.86 -8.16 8.68
N LEU A 21 8.50 -7.29 7.93
CA LEU A 21 9.94 -7.09 7.96
C LEU A 21 10.30 -6.19 9.15
N THR A 22 11.20 -6.64 10.02
CA THR A 22 11.55 -5.93 11.26
C THR A 22 12.54 -4.78 11.05
N ASP A 23 13.33 -4.85 9.98
CA ASP A 23 14.36 -3.87 9.61
C ASP A 23 13.76 -2.57 9.08
N ASN A 24 12.73 -2.68 8.24
CA ASN A 24 12.10 -1.53 7.58
C ASN A 24 10.61 -1.41 7.89
N GLY A 25 10.06 -2.30 8.74
CA GLY A 25 8.68 -2.27 9.21
C GLY A 25 7.62 -2.55 8.15
N LYS A 26 8.01 -2.84 6.90
CA LYS A 26 7.07 -3.17 5.81
C LYS A 26 6.25 -4.39 6.19
N TYR A 27 4.96 -4.27 5.96
CA TYR A 27 4.01 -5.33 6.23
C TYR A 27 3.45 -5.84 4.92
N TYR A 28 3.51 -7.15 4.72
CA TYR A 28 3.02 -7.82 3.52
C TYR A 28 1.87 -8.75 3.89
N VAL A 29 0.85 -8.82 3.04
CA VAL A 29 -0.25 -9.79 3.16
C VAL A 29 -0.53 -10.52 1.87
N SER A 30 -0.97 -11.76 2.01
CA SER A 30 -1.38 -12.58 0.89
C SER A 30 -2.79 -12.22 0.44
N ARG A 31 -2.92 -11.95 -0.86
CA ARG A 31 -4.21 -11.63 -1.50
C ARG A 31 -4.29 -12.31 -2.86
N THR A 32 -5.47 -12.86 -3.16
CA THR A 32 -5.80 -13.32 -4.51
C THR A 32 -6.11 -12.12 -5.37
N ILE A 33 -5.32 -11.89 -6.41
CA ILE A 33 -5.49 -10.78 -7.34
C ILE A 33 -5.65 -11.33 -8.74
N GLU A 34 -6.56 -10.71 -9.50
CA GLU A 34 -6.72 -10.97 -10.92
C GLU A 34 -5.93 -9.92 -11.73
N LEU A 35 -4.84 -10.34 -12.37
CA LEU A 35 -4.06 -9.52 -13.30
C LEU A 35 -4.04 -10.22 -14.66
N ASN A 36 -4.29 -9.50 -15.75
CA ASN A 36 -4.24 -10.03 -17.12
C ASN A 36 -5.08 -11.33 -17.29
N ASN A 37 -6.29 -11.37 -16.70
CA ASN A 37 -7.20 -12.52 -16.67
C ASN A 37 -6.63 -13.78 -15.99
N LYS A 38 -5.61 -13.62 -15.14
CA LYS A 38 -5.07 -14.71 -14.30
C LYS A 38 -5.26 -14.37 -12.84
N LYS A 39 -5.87 -15.30 -12.11
CA LYS A 39 -6.02 -15.22 -10.65
C LYS A 39 -4.85 -15.93 -10.00
N GLU A 40 -4.04 -15.18 -9.28
CA GLU A 40 -2.88 -15.68 -8.56
C GLU A 40 -2.83 -15.06 -7.16
N VAL A 41 -2.09 -15.68 -6.23
CA VAL A 41 -1.90 -15.16 -4.87
C VAL A 41 -0.58 -14.39 -4.83
N TYR A 42 -0.63 -13.14 -4.41
CA TYR A 42 0.54 -12.28 -4.28
C TYR A 42 0.71 -11.80 -2.85
N PHE A 43 1.97 -11.56 -2.46
CA PHE A 43 2.28 -10.75 -1.29
C PHE A 43 2.17 -9.27 -1.67
N LEU A 44 1.17 -8.58 -1.13
CA LEU A 44 0.99 -7.15 -1.31
C LEU A 44 1.54 -6.39 -0.11
N GLU A 45 2.29 -5.32 -0.35
CA GLU A 45 2.75 -4.40 0.68
C GLU A 45 1.56 -3.56 1.16
N TYR A 46 1.24 -3.61 2.46
CA TYR A 46 0.32 -2.67 3.09
C TYR A 46 0.96 -1.29 3.14
N LEU A 47 0.33 -0.31 2.49
CA LEU A 47 0.68 1.10 2.64
C LEU A 47 -0.20 1.75 3.72
N ILE A 48 -1.52 1.51 3.66
CA ILE A 48 -2.50 1.98 4.64
C ILE A 48 -3.55 0.90 4.88
N LYS A 49 -3.99 0.75 6.13
CA LYS A 49 -5.15 -0.05 6.52
C LYS A 49 -6.14 0.88 7.22
N GLY A 50 -7.37 0.95 6.73
CA GLY A 50 -8.43 1.80 7.27
C GLY A 50 -9.76 1.49 6.63
N ILE A 51 -10.66 2.48 6.58
CA ILE A 51 -11.95 2.41 5.86
C ILE A 51 -11.72 2.00 4.39
N ILE A 52 -10.65 2.55 3.81
CA ILE A 52 -10.07 2.08 2.56
C ILE A 52 -8.66 1.58 2.86
N SER A 53 -8.36 0.32 2.58
CA SER A 53 -7.00 -0.20 2.66
C SER A 53 -6.28 0.01 1.32
N LEU A 54 -5.04 0.49 1.37
CA LEU A 54 -4.17 0.69 0.21
C LEU A 54 -3.04 -0.33 0.23
N TYR A 55 -2.92 -1.06 -0.87
CA TYR A 55 -1.89 -2.06 -1.11
C TYR A 55 -1.03 -1.70 -2.31
N TYR A 56 0.19 -2.25 -2.32
CA TYR A 56 1.14 -2.08 -3.41
C TYR A 56 1.77 -3.41 -3.85
N LEU A 57 1.95 -3.56 -5.16
CA LEU A 57 2.74 -4.60 -5.80
C LEU A 57 3.60 -3.97 -6.90
N HIS A 58 4.85 -4.39 -7.00
CA HIS A 58 5.72 -4.02 -8.11
C HIS A 58 6.24 -5.27 -8.77
N ASN A 59 6.11 -5.35 -10.08
CA ASN A 59 6.85 -6.30 -10.91
C ASN A 59 7.96 -5.55 -11.68
N GLU A 60 8.61 -6.21 -12.64
CA GLU A 60 9.81 -5.70 -13.30
C GLU A 60 9.68 -4.28 -13.89
N GLU A 61 8.49 -3.85 -14.31
CA GLU A 61 8.28 -2.54 -14.97
C GLU A 61 6.99 -1.82 -14.55
N THR A 62 6.16 -2.46 -13.72
CA THR A 62 4.81 -1.96 -13.41
C THR A 62 4.56 -1.92 -11.91
N SER A 63 4.15 -0.75 -11.45
CA SER A 63 3.65 -0.50 -10.11
C SER A 63 2.12 -0.60 -10.09
N TYR A 64 1.59 -1.55 -9.34
CA TYR A 64 0.16 -1.73 -9.11
C TYR A 64 -0.23 -1.21 -7.73
N PHE A 65 -1.35 -0.50 -7.69
CA PHE A 65 -1.99 -0.03 -6.47
C PHE A 65 -3.38 -0.64 -6.38
N PHE A 66 -3.73 -1.13 -5.20
CA PHE A 66 -5.03 -1.72 -4.93
C PHE A 66 -5.68 -1.05 -3.74
N PHE A 67 -6.95 -0.70 -3.88
CA PHE A 67 -7.77 -0.07 -2.86
C PHE A 67 -8.90 -1.04 -2.51
N GLU A 68 -8.96 -1.46 -1.25
CA GLU A 68 -10.01 -2.34 -0.73
C GLU A 68 -10.91 -1.54 0.20
N ASN A 69 -12.21 -1.50 -0.09
CA ASN A 69 -13.18 -0.90 0.82
C ASN A 69 -13.61 -1.88 1.94
N GLU A 70 -14.43 -1.41 2.87
CA GLU A 70 -14.89 -2.21 4.01
C GLU A 70 -15.71 -3.44 3.60
N GLN A 71 -16.31 -3.43 2.41
CA GLN A 71 -17.05 -4.56 1.84
C GLN A 71 -16.11 -5.58 1.15
N GLY A 72 -14.80 -5.35 1.15
CA GLY A 72 -13.81 -6.20 0.49
C GLY A 72 -13.75 -6.04 -1.03
N GLN A 73 -14.40 -5.01 -1.59
CA GLN A 73 -14.33 -4.72 -3.02
C GLN A 73 -12.97 -4.09 -3.34
N MET A 74 -12.31 -4.65 -4.35
CA MET A 74 -10.96 -4.26 -4.76
C MET A 74 -11.02 -3.40 -6.03
N TYR A 75 -10.43 -2.21 -5.96
CA TYR A 75 -10.23 -1.29 -7.07
C TYR A 75 -8.74 -1.19 -7.35
N SER A 76 -8.32 -1.28 -8.61
CA SER A 76 -6.89 -1.29 -8.94
C SER A 76 -6.52 -0.30 -10.03
N THR A 77 -5.31 0.22 -9.94
CA THR A 77 -4.67 1.01 -10.99
C THR A 77 -3.22 0.60 -11.11
N CYS A 78 -2.59 0.87 -12.25
CA CYS A 78 -1.18 0.62 -12.46
C CYS A 78 -0.49 1.77 -13.18
N VAL A 79 0.81 1.88 -12.96
CA VAL A 79 1.72 2.85 -13.57
C VAL A 79 2.94 2.08 -14.05
N THR A 80 3.33 2.27 -15.31
CA THR A 80 4.55 1.68 -15.88
C THR A 80 5.72 2.66 -15.78
N ASP A 81 6.94 2.15 -15.60
CA ASP A 81 8.17 2.94 -15.38
C ASP A 81 8.56 3.81 -16.59
N ASP A 82 7.97 3.55 -17.77
CA ASP A 82 8.06 4.40 -18.97
C ASP A 82 7.53 5.83 -18.77
N ASN A 83 7.06 6.18 -17.55
CA ASN A 83 6.44 7.45 -17.19
C ASN A 83 5.30 7.86 -18.14
N GLY A 84 4.79 6.93 -18.95
CA GLY A 84 3.97 7.19 -20.12
C GLY A 84 4.35 8.50 -20.81
N GLU A 85 5.61 8.65 -21.28
CA GLU A 85 6.13 9.82 -22.01
C GLU A 85 5.23 11.07 -21.88
N ILE A 86 5.45 11.84 -20.81
CA ILE A 86 4.90 13.19 -20.65
C ILE A 86 5.58 14.08 -21.70
N GLY A 87 5.14 13.98 -22.96
CA GLY A 87 5.79 14.64 -24.08
C GLY A 87 5.20 14.35 -25.48
N GLY A 88 4.23 13.45 -25.63
CA GLY A 88 3.52 13.27 -26.90
C GLY A 88 2.30 14.20 -27.00
N ALA A 89 2.21 15.02 -28.05
CA ALA A 89 1.14 15.99 -28.31
C ALA A 89 -0.27 15.38 -28.56
N GLY A 90 -0.62 14.25 -27.94
CA GLY A 90 -1.91 13.58 -28.08
C GLY A 90 -2.41 12.91 -26.79
N ASN A 91 -3.52 13.43 -26.25
CA ASN A 91 -4.45 12.80 -25.29
C ASN A 91 -3.92 12.30 -23.94
N TRP A 92 -2.89 12.96 -23.36
CA TRP A 92 -2.43 12.69 -21.99
C TRP A 92 -3.58 12.68 -20.96
N ARG A 93 -4.56 13.59 -21.11
CA ARG A 93 -5.74 13.66 -20.23
C ARG A 93 -6.57 12.40 -20.29
N GLN A 94 -6.83 11.87 -21.48
CA GLN A 94 -7.64 10.66 -21.64
C GLN A 94 -6.94 9.44 -21.07
N ARG A 95 -5.63 9.29 -21.33
CA ARG A 95 -4.83 8.19 -20.74
C ARG A 95 -4.78 8.28 -19.22
N ARG A 96 -4.53 9.46 -18.66
CA ARG A 96 -4.58 9.68 -17.22
C ARG A 96 -5.95 9.33 -16.65
N MET A 97 -7.03 9.76 -17.30
CA MET A 97 -8.38 9.41 -16.89
C MET A 97 -8.61 7.90 -16.89
N GLN A 98 -8.11 7.16 -17.89
CA GLN A 98 -8.21 5.69 -17.90
C GLN A 98 -7.48 5.04 -16.72
N ILE A 99 -6.30 5.57 -16.36
CA ILE A 99 -5.51 5.08 -15.23
C ILE A 99 -6.22 5.37 -13.90
N ILE A 100 -6.73 6.59 -13.69
CA ILE A 100 -7.31 6.96 -12.38
C ILE A 100 -8.76 6.52 -12.21
N ARG A 101 -9.52 6.29 -13.29
CA ARG A 101 -10.96 6.02 -13.23
C ARG A 101 -11.34 4.88 -12.26
N PRO A 102 -10.64 3.73 -12.24
CA PRO A 102 -10.96 2.65 -11.30
C PRO A 102 -10.88 3.08 -9.83
N ILE A 103 -9.91 3.94 -9.50
CA ILE A 103 -9.68 4.38 -8.11
C ILE A 103 -10.37 5.71 -7.79
N PHE A 104 -11.03 6.34 -8.78
CA PHE A 104 -11.80 7.57 -8.58
C PHE A 104 -13.07 7.30 -7.76
N GLU A 105 -13.69 6.13 -7.97
CA GLU A 105 -14.89 5.68 -7.25
C GLU A 105 -14.63 5.44 -5.76
N VAL A 106 -13.40 5.04 -5.40
CA VAL A 106 -12.96 4.84 -4.02
C VAL A 106 -13.14 6.12 -3.18
N PHE A 107 -12.96 7.29 -3.81
CA PHE A 107 -13.01 8.59 -3.16
C PHE A 107 -14.32 9.36 -3.40
N GLN A 108 -15.41 8.67 -3.79
CA GLN A 108 -16.68 9.31 -4.17
C GLN A 108 -17.29 10.23 -3.11
N GLU A 109 -17.04 9.96 -1.82
CA GLU A 109 -17.56 10.78 -0.72
C GLU A 109 -16.73 12.05 -0.47
N SER A 110 -15.63 12.22 -1.22
CA SER A 110 -14.78 13.42 -1.15
C SER A 110 -14.42 13.95 -2.54
N PRO A 111 -15.22 14.89 -3.08
CA PRO A 111 -14.88 15.61 -4.31
C PRO A 111 -13.52 16.31 -4.24
N ASP A 112 -13.10 16.74 -3.06
CA ASP A 112 -11.79 17.34 -2.84
C ASP A 112 -10.65 16.33 -3.02
N THR A 113 -10.77 15.12 -2.45
CA THR A 113 -9.78 14.05 -2.67
C THR A 113 -9.75 13.62 -4.13
N GLN A 114 -10.91 13.51 -4.78
CA GLN A 114 -11.01 13.24 -6.22
C GLN A 114 -10.30 14.28 -7.08
N ARG A 115 -10.46 15.57 -6.76
CA ARG A 115 -9.73 16.65 -7.45
C ARG A 115 -8.23 16.54 -7.25
N LYS A 116 -7.77 16.30 -6.03
CA LYS A 116 -6.33 16.10 -5.76
C LYS A 116 -5.79 14.88 -6.50
N LEU A 117 -6.51 13.76 -6.53
CA LEU A 117 -6.15 12.58 -7.31
C LEU A 117 -5.94 12.91 -8.80
N MET A 118 -6.76 13.79 -9.39
CA MET A 118 -6.58 14.23 -10.78
C MET A 118 -5.27 14.99 -11.01
N GLU A 119 -4.67 15.58 -9.98
CA GLU A 119 -3.48 16.42 -10.05
C GLU A 119 -2.21 15.72 -9.54
N SER A 120 -2.34 14.69 -8.68
CA SER A 120 -1.23 14.01 -8.02
C SER A 120 -0.46 13.02 -8.91
N ASN A 121 0.84 12.86 -8.66
CA ASN A 121 1.57 11.71 -9.20
C ASN A 121 1.04 10.41 -8.56
N LEU A 122 1.00 9.34 -9.34
CA LEU A 122 0.50 8.04 -8.91
C LEU A 122 1.65 7.19 -8.36
N ASP A 123 2.20 7.64 -7.23
CA ASP A 123 3.27 6.95 -6.52
C ASP A 123 2.82 6.57 -5.10
N LYS A 124 3.61 5.71 -4.44
CA LYS A 124 3.33 5.23 -3.07
C LYS A 124 3.05 6.37 -2.10
N ARG A 125 3.84 7.44 -2.15
CA ARG A 125 3.76 8.53 -1.19
C ARG A 125 2.47 9.31 -1.38
N ASN A 126 2.23 9.79 -2.60
CA ASN A 126 1.07 10.61 -2.92
C ASN A 126 -0.25 9.83 -2.75
N LEU A 127 -0.32 8.56 -3.16
CA LEU A 127 -1.52 7.75 -2.97
C LEU A 127 -1.79 7.42 -1.50
N SER A 128 -0.74 7.20 -0.70
CA SER A 128 -0.88 7.05 0.75
C SER A 128 -1.38 8.35 1.39
N GLU A 129 -0.79 9.49 1.04
CA GLU A 129 -1.21 10.81 1.54
C GLU A 129 -2.69 11.10 1.22
N LEU A 130 -3.13 10.86 -0.02
CA LEU A 130 -4.54 11.03 -0.42
C LEU A 130 -5.49 10.11 0.35
N THR A 131 -5.10 8.85 0.54
CA THR A 131 -5.92 7.87 1.25
C THR A 131 -6.07 8.25 2.72
N ARG A 132 -4.99 8.72 3.36
CA ARG A 132 -5.01 9.23 4.73
C ARG A 132 -5.88 10.48 4.86
N GLU A 133 -5.74 11.43 3.95
CA GLU A 133 -6.60 12.63 3.93
C GLU A 133 -8.08 12.27 3.78
N TYR A 134 -8.38 11.29 2.93
CA TYR A 134 -9.74 10.77 2.79
C TYR A 134 -10.25 10.21 4.12
N HIS A 135 -9.52 9.27 4.74
CA HIS A 135 -9.88 8.70 6.04
C HIS A 135 -10.14 9.77 7.09
N ASN A 136 -9.25 10.74 7.23
CA ASN A 136 -9.38 11.83 8.21
C ASN A 136 -10.63 12.68 8.00
N ARG A 137 -11.16 12.73 6.78
CA ARG A 137 -12.34 13.53 6.44
C ARG A 137 -13.65 12.77 6.64
N ILE A 138 -13.69 11.50 6.24
CA ILE A 138 -14.92 10.71 6.27
C ILE A 138 -15.13 9.95 7.58
N CYS A 139 -14.06 9.74 8.34
CA CYS A 139 -14.15 9.02 9.59
C CYS A 139 -14.79 9.89 10.67
N THR A 140 -15.96 9.46 11.15
CA THR A 140 -16.79 10.21 12.12
C THR A 140 -16.56 9.77 13.56
N SER A 141 -15.81 8.68 13.80
CA SER A 141 -15.51 8.14 15.13
C SER A 141 -13.99 8.00 15.32
N ALA A 142 -13.49 8.40 16.49
CA ALA A 142 -12.06 8.54 16.77
C ALA A 142 -11.29 7.21 16.91
N GLU A 143 -11.96 6.06 16.93
CA GLU A 143 -11.35 4.77 17.30
C GLU A 143 -10.93 3.89 16.11
N GLU A 144 -11.31 4.17 14.86
CA GLU A 144 -11.21 3.15 13.78
C GLU A 144 -10.64 3.59 12.42
N CYS A 145 -10.22 4.85 12.24
CA CYS A 145 -9.95 5.38 10.89
C CYS A 145 -8.76 4.72 10.18
N VAL A 146 -7.61 4.65 10.85
CA VAL A 146 -6.37 4.09 10.32
C VAL A 146 -5.83 3.07 11.31
N LYS A 147 -5.94 1.79 10.95
CA LYS A 147 -5.49 0.64 11.74
C LYS A 147 -4.00 0.34 11.53
N PHE A 148 -3.43 0.80 10.41
CA PHE A 148 -2.01 0.71 10.10
C PHE A 148 -1.65 1.74 9.03
N GLU A 149 -0.52 2.42 9.20
CA GLU A 149 0.09 3.24 8.16
C GLU A 149 1.58 2.92 8.12
N TYR A 150 2.10 2.67 6.92
CA TYR A 150 3.53 2.54 6.75
C TYR A 150 4.19 3.92 6.86
N ASP A 151 4.84 4.20 8.00
CA ASP A 151 5.70 5.36 8.17
C ASP A 151 7.12 4.91 8.53
N LYS A 152 8.03 5.07 7.55
CA LYS A 152 9.46 4.77 7.71
C LYS A 152 10.09 5.49 8.91
N ASN A 153 9.64 6.71 9.24
CA ASN A 153 10.19 7.50 10.34
C ASN A 153 9.70 7.03 11.71
N GLU A 154 8.45 6.59 11.83
CA GLU A 154 7.92 5.99 13.07
C GLU A 154 8.59 4.64 13.39
N ILE A 155 8.97 3.89 12.36
CA ILE A 155 9.69 2.62 12.51
C ILE A 155 11.12 2.82 13.03
N LEU A 156 11.83 3.84 12.56
CA LEU A 156 13.17 4.20 13.05
C LEU A 156 13.15 4.62 14.54
N LYS A 157 12.06 5.26 14.99
CA LYS A 157 11.86 5.59 16.41
C LYS A 157 11.65 4.33 17.26
N ALA A 158 10.90 3.34 16.76
CA ALA A 158 10.61 2.10 17.46
C ALA A 158 11.83 1.15 17.62
N GLN A 159 12.89 1.33 16.83
CA GLN A 159 14.15 0.57 16.97
C GLN A 159 15.02 1.04 18.16
N THR A 160 14.67 2.18 18.80
CA THR A 160 15.36 2.66 20.00
C THR A 160 14.54 2.34 21.24
N ILE A 161 14.51 1.07 21.65
CA ILE A 161 13.97 0.68 22.96
C ILE A 161 15.13 0.73 23.98
N THR A 162 15.19 1.79 24.78
CA THR A 162 16.11 1.87 25.92
C THR A 162 15.47 1.15 27.11
N TYR A 163 15.88 -0.07 27.42
CA TYR A 163 15.51 -0.72 28.69
C TYR A 163 16.47 -0.30 29.81
N ARG A 164 15.93 0.28 30.90
CA ARG A 164 16.64 0.38 32.18
C ARG A 164 16.56 -0.98 32.88
N VAL A 165 17.67 -1.69 32.96
CA VAL A 165 17.80 -2.87 33.84
C VAL A 165 17.94 -2.36 35.28
N GLY A 166 16.84 -2.37 36.04
CA GLY A 166 16.87 -2.12 37.47
C GLY A 166 17.20 -3.40 38.22
N TYR A 167 18.42 -3.51 38.75
CA TYR A 167 18.72 -4.52 39.76
C TYR A 167 18.08 -4.10 41.09
N LYS A 168 17.26 -4.96 41.70
CA LYS A 168 16.89 -4.82 43.12
C LYS A 168 17.99 -5.46 43.97
N PHE A 169 18.56 -4.68 44.87
CA PHE A 169 19.41 -5.13 45.97
C PHE A 169 18.56 -5.82 47.04
#